data_AF-A0A2S2NS86-F1
#
_entry.id   AF-A0A2S2NS86-F1
#
_cell.length_a   1.000
_cell.length_b   1.000
_cell.length_c   1.000
_cell.angle_alpha   90.00
_cell.angle_beta   90.00
_cell.angle_gamma   90.00
#
_symmetry.space_group_name_H-M   'P 1'
#
loop_
_entity.id
_entity.type
_entity.pdbx_description
1 polymer ?
#
loop_
_entity_poly.entity_id
_entity_poly.type
_entity_poly.pdbx_seq_one_letter_code
_entity_poly.pdbx_strand_id
1 'polypeptide(L)'
;IRKLLPYIFNLQFSILILSIIIAASRVHEKKRKMISHLRLIRISNLSANLKIQVKMFMNQISVLESSEITAFGIFNINLNLVVSIITLLITGLVTIIQMKQHPIMSQIQENINKFLQNISTGNLTN
;
A
#
# COMPACT_ATOMS: atom_id res chain seq x y z
N ILE A 1 -8.97 1.50 -31.02
CA ILE A 1 -7.59 1.89 -30.66
C ILE A 1 -7.55 3.20 -29.86
N ARG A 2 -8.06 4.34 -30.36
CA ARG A 2 -8.02 5.65 -29.65
C ARG A 2 -8.65 5.68 -28.25
N LYS A 3 -9.73 4.91 -28.01
CA LYS A 3 -10.37 4.77 -26.68
C LYS A 3 -9.58 3.94 -25.66
N LEU A 4 -8.64 3.10 -26.13
CA LEU A 4 -7.86 2.17 -25.29
C LEU A 4 -6.53 2.80 -24.83
N LEU A 5 -6.05 3.81 -25.56
CA LEU A 5 -4.85 4.57 -25.25
C LEU A 5 -4.79 5.10 -23.80
N PRO A 6 -5.83 5.80 -23.27
CA PRO A 6 -5.76 6.33 -21.91
C PRO A 6 -5.66 5.23 -20.85
N TYR A 7 -6.28 4.07 -21.08
CA TYR A 7 -6.21 2.94 -20.15
C TYR A 7 -4.81 2.32 -20.10
N ILE A 8 -4.14 2.19 -21.24
CA ILE A 8 -2.76 1.68 -21.30
C ILE A 8 -1.79 2.61 -20.58
N PHE A 9 -1.95 3.93 -20.77
CA PHE A 9 -1.15 4.94 -20.05
C PHE A 9 -1.37 4.85 -18.53
N ASN A 10 -2.61 4.76 -18.07
CA ASN A 10 -2.93 4.63 -16.64
C ASN A 10 -2.35 3.33 -16.03
N LEU A 11 -2.37 2.23 -16.79
CA LEU A 11 -1.75 0.97 -16.39
C LEU A 11 -0.22 1.11 -16.26
N GLN A 12 0.44 1.74 -17.23
CA GLN A 12 1.88 1.99 -17.16
C GLN A 12 2.27 2.84 -15.95
N PHE A 13 1.52 3.92 -15.67
CA PHE A 13 1.75 4.75 -14.48
C PHE A 13 1.61 3.94 -13.19
N SER A 14 0.59 3.08 -13.10
CA SER A 14 0.38 2.21 -11.95
C SER A 14 1.53 1.23 -11.74
N ILE A 15 2.02 0.61 -12.83
CA ILE A 15 3.18 -0.31 -12.80
C ILE A 15 4.46 0.42 -12.37
N LEU A 16 4.67 1.64 -12.86
CA LEU A 16 5.86 2.44 -12.53
C LEU A 16 5.88 2.83 -11.05
N ILE A 17 4.74 3.29 -10.51
CA ILE A 17 4.62 3.59 -9.08
C ILE A 17 4.85 2.33 -8.24
N LEU A 18 4.27 1.19 -8.65
CA LEU A 18 4.47 -0.08 -7.95
C LEU A 18 5.95 -0.50 -7.93
N SER A 19 6.66 -0.34 -9.05
CA SER A 19 8.10 -0.63 -9.16
C SER A 19 8.94 0.22 -8.22
N ILE A 20 8.65 1.53 -8.13
CA ILE A 20 9.34 2.45 -7.21
C ILE A 20 9.12 2.01 -5.75
N ILE A 21 7.90 1.64 -5.39
CA ILE A 21 7.58 1.19 -4.02
C ILE A 21 8.32 -0.12 -3.70
N ILE A 22 8.35 -1.08 -4.63
CA ILE A 22 9.07 -2.34 -4.46
C ILE A 22 10.58 -2.07 -4.28
N ALA A 23 11.16 -1.20 -5.10
CA ALA A 23 12.58 -0.83 -5.00
C ALA A 23 12.89 -0.17 -3.64
N ALA A 24 12.08 0.81 -3.22
CA ALA A 24 12.23 1.48 -1.94
C ALA A 24 12.10 0.50 -0.75
N SER A 25 11.11 -0.38 -0.79
CA SER A 25 10.91 -1.40 0.26
C SER A 25 12.10 -2.37 0.35
N ARG A 26 12.69 -2.76 -0.78
CA ARG A 26 13.85 -3.67 -0.80
C ARG A 26 15.09 -3.02 -0.19
N VAL A 27 15.31 -1.73 -0.45
CA VAL A 27 16.39 -0.95 0.18
C VAL A 27 16.18 -0.87 1.69
N HIS A 28 14.94 -0.60 2.12
CA HIS A 28 14.58 -0.55 3.54
C HIS A 28 14.85 -1.88 4.26
N GLU A 29 14.48 -3.00 3.64
CA GLU A 29 14.71 -4.33 4.22
C GLU A 29 16.21 -4.66 4.31
N LYS A 30 17.01 -4.35 3.28
CA LYS A 30 18.47 -4.52 3.32
C LYS A 30 19.11 -3.70 4.43
N LYS A 31 18.71 -2.43 4.58
CA LYS A 31 19.16 -1.56 5.67
C LYS A 31 18.88 -2.20 7.03
N ARG A 32 17.66 -2.68 7.26
CA ARG A 32 17.27 -3.36 8.51
C ARG A 32 18.09 -4.63 8.79
N LYS A 33 18.35 -5.45 7.76
CA LYS A 33 19.22 -6.64 7.90
C LYS A 33 20.64 -6.27 8.33
N MET A 34 21.23 -5.24 7.71
CA MET A 34 22.55 -4.74 8.10
C MET A 34 22.58 -4.28 9.57
N ILE A 35 21.57 -3.54 10.02
CA ILE A 35 21.44 -3.09 11.43
C ILE A 35 21.33 -4.28 12.37
N SER A 36 20.52 -5.28 12.01
CA SER A 36 20.37 -6.51 12.79
C SER A 36 21.71 -7.23 12.94
N HIS A 37 22.49 -7.37 11.86
CA HIS A 37 23.82 -7.97 11.94
C HIS A 37 24.76 -7.18 12.84
N LEU A 38 24.74 -5.85 12.76
CA LEU A 38 25.56 -4.99 13.62
C LEU A 38 25.18 -5.09 15.10
N ARG A 39 23.88 -5.23 15.42
CA ARG A 39 23.40 -5.49 16.80
C ARG A 39 23.86 -6.84 17.34
N LEU A 40 23.96 -7.85 16.48
CA LEU A 40 24.34 -9.21 16.85
C LEU A 40 25.85 -9.39 17.08
N ILE A 41 26.68 -8.47 16.60
CA ILE A 41 28.13 -8.53 16.82
C ILE A 41 28.41 -8.37 18.33
N ARG A 42 29.21 -9.28 18.88
CA ARG A 42 29.67 -9.20 20.27
C ARG A 42 30.69 -8.06 20.40
N ILE A 43 30.20 -6.85 20.70
CA ILE A 43 30.98 -5.60 20.80
C ILE A 43 32.19 -5.72 21.75
N SER A 44 32.13 -6.64 22.72
CA SER A 44 33.22 -6.91 23.66
C SER A 44 34.50 -7.45 23.00
N ASN A 45 34.40 -8.08 21.82
CA ASN A 45 35.54 -8.71 21.14
C ASN A 45 36.15 -7.84 20.03
N LEU A 46 35.68 -6.60 19.86
CA LEU A 46 36.21 -5.66 18.85
C LEU A 46 37.27 -4.74 19.44
N SER A 47 38.21 -4.34 18.59
CA SER A 47 39.21 -3.32 18.93
C SER A 47 38.55 -1.99 19.32
N ALA A 48 39.22 -1.20 20.17
CA ALA A 48 38.68 0.04 20.71
C ALA A 48 38.20 1.02 19.61
N ASN A 49 38.95 1.14 18.52
CA ASN A 49 38.59 2.00 17.40
C ASN A 49 37.30 1.54 16.70
N LEU A 50 37.19 0.24 16.41
CA LEU A 50 35.98 -0.32 15.80
C LEU A 50 34.77 -0.23 16.72
N LYS A 51 34.96 -0.38 18.04
CA LYS A 51 33.92 -0.20 19.04
C LYS A 51 33.33 1.21 19.01
N ILE A 52 34.18 2.23 18.88
CA ILE A 52 33.74 3.64 18.78
C ILE A 52 32.99 3.88 17.46
N GLN A 53 33.51 3.37 16.34
CA GLN A 53 32.85 3.51 15.02
C GLN A 53 31.47 2.84 14.99
N VAL A 54 31.37 1.60 15.46
CA VAL A 54 30.09 0.88 15.56
C VAL A 54 29.14 1.63 16.50
N LYS A 55 29.61 2.15 17.64
CA LYS A 55 28.77 2.93 18.56
C LYS A 55 28.22 4.20 17.91
N MET A 56 29.05 4.96 17.20
CA MET A 56 28.63 6.18 16.49
C MET A 56 27.63 5.84 15.38
N PHE A 57 27.90 4.80 14.61
CA PHE A 57 27.02 4.36 13.53
C PHE A 57 25.64 3.93 14.06
N MET A 58 25.61 3.14 15.14
CA MET A 58 24.36 2.67 15.75
C MET A 58 23.53 3.82 16.34
N ASN A 59 24.19 4.85 16.88
CA ASN A 59 23.51 6.05 17.35
C ASN A 59 22.85 6.83 16.19
N GLN A 60 23.56 7.01 15.08
CA GLN A 60 23.00 7.67 13.89
C GLN A 60 21.83 6.87 13.30
N ILE A 61 21.94 5.54 13.27
CA ILE A 61 20.87 4.68 12.79
C ILE A 61 19.63 4.74 13.69
N SER A 62 19.79 4.79 15.02
CA SER A 62 18.64 4.89 15.92
C SER A 62 17.81 6.15 15.65
N VAL A 63 18.47 7.27 15.34
CA VAL A 63 17.81 8.51 14.95
C VAL A 63 17.13 8.34 13.58
N LEU A 64 17.79 7.69 12.63
CA LEU A 64 17.27 7.45 11.27
C LEU A 64 16.16 6.37 11.19
N GLU A 65 16.06 5.47 12.17
CA GLU A 65 14.95 4.50 12.30
C GLU A 65 13.66 5.21 12.75
N SER A 66 13.73 6.31 13.51
CA SER A 66 12.54 7.09 13.85
C SER A 66 11.90 7.82 12.64
N SER A 67 12.65 7.96 11.54
CA SER A 67 12.19 8.56 10.29
C SER A 67 11.88 7.49 9.24
N GLU A 68 11.08 6.47 9.59
CA GLU A 68 10.57 5.52 8.60
C GLU A 68 9.78 6.25 7.51
N ILE A 69 9.84 5.74 6.27
CA ILE A 69 9.13 6.34 5.14
C ILE A 69 7.65 6.00 5.29
N THR A 70 6.88 6.93 5.84
CA THR A 70 5.43 6.77 6.02
C THR A 70 4.62 7.46 4.91
N ALA A 71 3.62 6.78 4.35
CA ALA A 71 2.56 7.41 3.56
C ALA A 71 1.57 8.08 4.50
N PHE A 72 1.37 9.39 4.32
CA PHE A 72 0.45 10.22 5.11
C PHE A 72 0.64 10.15 6.64
N GLY A 73 1.82 9.71 7.12
CA GLY A 73 2.09 9.57 8.56
C GLY A 73 1.40 8.38 9.25
N ILE A 74 0.60 7.60 8.52
CA ILE A 74 -0.23 6.52 9.10
C ILE A 74 0.35 5.15 8.73
N PHE A 75 0.92 5.02 7.54
CA PHE A 75 1.31 3.74 6.97
C PHE A 75 2.79 3.71 6.62
N ASN A 76 3.58 2.85 7.27
CA ASN A 76 4.95 2.61 6.82
C ASN A 76 4.92 1.98 5.41
N ILE A 77 5.57 2.63 4.45
CA ILE A 77 5.62 2.17 3.06
C ILE A 77 6.51 0.92 3.00
N ASN A 78 5.85 -0.23 3.08
CA ASN A 78 6.45 -1.55 3.03
C ASN A 78 5.71 -2.39 1.98
N LEU A 79 6.44 -3.26 1.29
CA LEU A 79 5.90 -4.26 0.37
C LEU A 79 4.73 -5.04 0.97
N ASN A 80 4.76 -5.34 2.27
CA ASN A 80 3.68 -6.05 2.94
C ASN A 80 2.34 -5.29 2.87
N LEU A 81 2.38 -3.96 2.97
CA LEU A 81 1.20 -3.11 2.85
C LEU A 81 0.67 -3.10 1.41
N VAL A 82 1.57 -3.01 0.42
CA VAL A 82 1.20 -3.07 -1.00
C VAL A 82 0.49 -4.38 -1.33
N VAL A 83 1.07 -5.50 -0.90
CA VAL A 83 0.47 -6.83 -1.08
C VAL A 83 -0.89 -6.90 -0.39
N SER A 84 -1.00 -6.38 0.84
CA SER A 84 -2.27 -6.35 1.59
C SER A 84 -3.36 -5.56 0.85
N ILE A 85 -3.02 -4.41 0.27
CA ILE A 85 -3.98 -3.61 -0.52
C ILE A 85 -4.43 -4.37 -1.77
N ILE A 86 -3.51 -5.01 -2.50
CA ILE A 86 -3.84 -5.81 -3.68
C ILE A 86 -4.76 -6.98 -3.29
N THR A 87 -4.43 -7.70 -2.23
CA THR A 87 -5.26 -8.80 -1.71
C THR A 87 -6.64 -8.29 -1.32
N LEU A 88 -6.73 -7.17 -0.59
CA LEU A 88 -7.99 -6.58 -0.18
C LEU A 88 -8.85 -6.17 -1.38
N LEU A 89 -8.25 -5.60 -2.43
CA LEU A 89 -8.97 -5.24 -3.66
C LEU A 89 -9.50 -6.48 -4.38
N ILE A 90 -8.69 -7.52 -4.52
CA ILE A 90 -9.11 -8.78 -5.15
C ILE A 90 -10.24 -9.42 -4.34
N THR A 91 -10.07 -9.54 -3.03
CA THR A 91 -11.10 -10.09 -2.13
C THR A 91 -12.38 -9.27 -2.20
N GLY A 92 -12.29 -7.94 -2.15
CA GLY A 92 -13.46 -7.07 -2.26
C GLY A 92 -14.20 -7.23 -3.59
N LEU A 93 -13.48 -7.31 -4.71
CA LEU A 93 -14.08 -7.58 -6.03
C LEU A 93 -14.77 -8.94 -6.06
N VAL A 94 -14.11 -9.97 -5.54
CA VAL A 94 -14.66 -11.32 -5.46
C VAL A 94 -15.92 -11.34 -4.58
N THR A 95 -15.90 -10.68 -3.42
CA THR A 95 -17.06 -10.56 -2.53
C THR A 95 -18.22 -9.85 -3.22
N ILE A 96 -17.98 -8.73 -3.92
CA ILE A 96 -19.02 -8.02 -4.68
C ILE A 96 -19.65 -8.94 -5.74
N ILE A 97 -18.83 -9.71 -6.46
CA ILE A 97 -19.30 -10.67 -7.48
C ILE A 97 -20.15 -11.77 -6.83
N GLN A 98 -19.69 -12.33 -5.70
CA GLN A 98 -20.41 -13.38 -4.98
C GLN A 98 -21.74 -12.87 -4.41
N MET A 99 -21.77 -11.63 -3.90
CA MET A 99 -22.98 -11.01 -3.35
C MET A 99 -23.99 -10.56 -4.40
N LYS A 100 -23.67 -10.64 -5.70
CA LYS A 100 -24.56 -10.20 -6.79
C LYS A 100 -25.97 -10.80 -6.73
N GLN A 101 -26.08 -12.06 -6.29
CA GLN A 101 -27.36 -12.78 -6.18
C GLN A 101 -27.95 -12.75 -4.76
N HIS A 102 -27.31 -12.06 -3.83
CA HIS A 102 -27.78 -11.99 -2.46
C HIS A 102 -29.08 -11.14 -2.39
N PRO A 103 -30.10 -11.56 -1.63
CA PRO A 103 -31.39 -10.86 -1.57
C PRO A 103 -31.26 -9.37 -1.18
N ILE A 104 -30.31 -9.05 -0.29
CA ILE A 104 -29.99 -7.65 0.07
C ILE A 104 -29.53 -6.83 -1.15
N MET A 105 -28.67 -7.40 -2.00
CA MET A 105 -28.16 -6.70 -3.19
C MET A 105 -29.27 -6.48 -4.22
N SER A 106 -30.16 -7.47 -4.40
CA SER A 106 -31.35 -7.33 -5.26
C SER A 106 -32.28 -6.22 -4.77
N GLN A 107 -32.52 -6.16 -3.46
CA GLN A 107 -33.38 -5.14 -2.86
C GLN A 107 -32.78 -3.73 -2.99
N ILE A 108 -31.46 -3.60 -2.84
CA ILE A 108 -30.75 -2.34 -3.09
C ILE A 108 -30.91 -1.93 -4.56
N GLN A 109 -30.75 -2.86 -5.49
CA GLN A 109 -30.89 -2.58 -6.93
C GLN A 109 -32.31 -2.11 -7.28
N GLU A 110 -33.35 -2.75 -6.74
CA GLU A 110 -34.74 -2.32 -6.93
C GLU A 110 -35.01 -0.93 -6.36
N ASN A 111 -34.51 -0.64 -5.16
CA ASN A 111 -34.68 0.68 -4.54
C ASN A 111 -33.98 1.78 -5.34
N ILE A 112 -32.78 1.53 -5.87
CA ILE A 112 -32.08 2.46 -6.75
C ILE A 112 -32.87 2.69 -8.04
N ASN A 113 -33.41 1.63 -8.64
CA ASN A 113 -34.22 1.76 -9.86
C ASN A 113 -35.49 2.58 -9.61
N LYS A 114 -36.19 2.35 -8.49
CA LYS A 114 -37.35 3.17 -8.08
C LYS A 114 -36.97 4.63 -7.85
N PHE A 115 -35.84 4.89 -7.20
CA PHE A 115 -35.34 6.25 -6.99
C PHE A 115 -35.04 6.97 -8.31
N LEU A 116 -34.36 6.31 -9.25
CA LEU A 116 -34.07 6.86 -10.57
C LEU A 116 -35.34 7.10 -11.40
N GLN A 117 -36.31 6.19 -11.33
CA GLN A 117 -37.60 6.38 -11.98
C GLN A 117 -38.33 7.59 -11.42
N ASN A 118 -38.38 7.76 -10.08
CA ASN A 118 -39.03 8.91 -9.45
C ASN A 118 -38.39 10.25 -9.84
N ILE A 119 -37.06 10.30 -10.01
CA ILE A 119 -36.38 11.52 -10.52
C ILE A 119 -36.77 11.79 -11.97
N SER A 120 -36.87 10.76 -12.80
CA SER A 120 -37.23 10.88 -14.21
C SER A 120 -38.69 11.34 -14.40
N THR A 121 -39.63 10.78 -13.65
CA THR A 121 -41.05 11.15 -13.71
C THR A 121 -41.38 12.44 -12.95
N GLY A 122 -40.61 12.78 -11.91
CA GLY A 122 -40.76 14.04 -11.16
C GLY A 122 -40.41 15.30 -11.97
N ASN A 123 -39.72 15.17 -13.11
CA ASN A 123 -39.47 16.26 -14.06
C ASN A 123 -40.58 16.40 -15.13
N LEU A 124 -41.61 15.56 -15.12
CA LEU A 124 -42.74 15.61 -16.08
C LEU A 124 -44.02 16.22 -15.47
N THR A 125 -43.99 16.67 -14.21
CA THR A 125 -45.16 17.25 -13.51
C THR A 125 -44.92 18.66 -12.97
N ASN A 126 -44.06 19.45 -13.62
CA ASN A 126 -43.98 20.91 -13.46
C ASN A 126 -44.13 21.60 -14.81
#